data_AF-A0A8T4PSI8-F1
#
_entry.id   AF-A0A8T4PSI8-F1
#
_cell.length_a   1.000
_cell.length_b   1.000
_cell.length_c   1.000
_cell.angle_alpha   90.00
_cell.angle_beta   90.00
_cell.angle_gamma   90.00
#
_symmetry.space_group_name_H-M   'P 1'
#
loop_
_entity.id
_entity.type
_entity.pdbx_description
1 polymer ?
#
loop_
_entity_poly.entity_id
_entity_poly.type
_entity_poly.pdbx_seq_one_letter_code
_entity_poly.pdbx_strand_id
1 'polypeptide(L)'
;MDALRENFRCIRCGNSCRLIVKVSASDLKRISQAPHVKRTKFKMADYAEPDAFDPATGNHALRHVNGGCIFLGQGGTEATCKIYEDRPEICRLYPFIGDSALPCSALKTWQKS
;
A
#
# COMPACT_ATOMS: atom_id res chain seq x y z
N MET A 1 -18.35 -4.02 -15.97
CA MET A 1 -16.93 -4.05 -15.53
C MET A 1 -16.75 -4.88 -14.25
N ASP A 2 -17.83 -5.40 -13.68
CA ASP A 2 -17.87 -6.03 -12.35
C ASP A 2 -17.36 -7.48 -12.31
N ALA A 3 -17.63 -8.28 -13.35
CA ALA A 3 -17.25 -9.70 -13.40
C ALA A 3 -15.74 -9.97 -13.27
N LEU A 4 -14.88 -9.03 -13.71
CA LEU A 4 -13.42 -9.15 -13.58
C LEU A 4 -12.94 -8.90 -12.14
N ARG A 5 -13.63 -8.02 -11.39
CA ARG A 5 -13.35 -7.74 -9.98
C ARG A 5 -13.88 -8.87 -9.09
N GLU A 6 -15.05 -9.42 -9.39
CA GLU A 6 -15.69 -10.51 -8.64
C GLU A 6 -14.85 -11.80 -8.60
N ASN A 7 -14.09 -12.08 -9.66
CA ASN A 7 -13.26 -13.27 -9.76
C ASN A 7 -11.79 -13.03 -9.36
N PHE A 8 -11.41 -11.79 -9.04
CA PHE A 8 -10.04 -11.49 -8.67
C PHE A 8 -9.70 -12.03 -7.28
N ARG A 9 -8.62 -12.81 -7.20
CA ARG A 9 -8.06 -13.29 -5.95
C ARG A 9 -6.61 -12.84 -5.85
N CYS A 10 -6.29 -12.10 -4.79
CA CYS A 10 -4.92 -11.68 -4.52
C CYS A 10 -4.04 -12.91 -4.22
N ILE A 11 -3.07 -13.17 -5.10
CA ILE A 11 -2.09 -14.25 -4.95
C ILE A 11 -0.88 -13.85 -4.09
N ARG A 12 -0.96 -12.75 -3.34
CA ARG A 12 0.09 -12.28 -2.43
C ARG A 12 1.47 -12.10 -3.09
N CYS A 13 1.49 -11.56 -4.30
CA CYS A 13 2.74 -11.25 -5.03
C CYS A 13 3.52 -10.05 -4.45
N GLY A 14 2.86 -9.21 -3.64
CA GLY A 14 3.49 -8.03 -3.02
C GLY A 14 3.67 -6.83 -3.94
N ASN A 15 3.19 -6.86 -5.19
CA ASN A 15 3.38 -5.76 -6.14
C ASN A 15 2.69 -4.46 -5.73
N SER A 16 1.53 -4.54 -5.08
CA SER A 16 0.88 -3.36 -4.49
C SER A 16 1.76 -2.65 -3.45
N CYS A 17 2.65 -3.38 -2.77
CA CYS A 17 3.57 -2.81 -1.77
C CYS A 17 4.79 -2.13 -2.41
N ARG A 18 4.91 -2.12 -3.74
CA ARG A 18 5.96 -1.38 -4.45
C ARG A 18 5.48 -0.07 -5.05
N LEU A 19 4.17 0.19 -5.00
CA LEU A 19 3.57 1.43 -5.48
C LEU A 19 3.77 2.55 -4.46
N ILE A 20 3.93 3.78 -4.95
CA ILE A 20 3.77 4.96 -4.09
C ILE A 20 2.28 5.11 -3.79
N VAL A 21 1.92 4.98 -2.51
CA VAL A 21 0.52 5.04 -2.06
C VAL A 21 0.30 6.33 -1.32
N LYS A 22 -0.39 7.28 -1.96
CA LYS A 22 -0.91 8.48 -1.29
C LYS A 22 -1.97 8.06 -0.27
N VAL A 23 -1.95 8.67 0.91
CA VAL A 23 -2.87 8.36 2.00
C VAL A 23 -3.64 9.61 2.39
N SER A 24 -4.97 9.47 2.42
CA SER A 24 -5.87 10.51 2.93
C SER A 24 -5.86 10.54 4.45
N ALA A 25 -6.45 11.58 5.05
CA ALA A 25 -6.68 11.62 6.50
C ALA A 25 -7.50 10.42 7.01
N SER A 26 -8.46 9.94 6.21
CA SER A 26 -9.24 8.74 6.53
C SER A 26 -8.39 7.47 6.50
N ASP A 27 -7.46 7.36 5.55
CA ASP A 27 -6.51 6.24 5.52
C ASP A 27 -5.57 6.27 6.71
N LEU A 28 -5.03 7.44 7.05
CA LEU A 28 -4.16 7.61 8.23
C LEU A 28 -4.89 7.23 9.52
N LYS A 29 -6.15 7.67 9.68
CA LYS A 29 -6.98 7.25 10.81
C LYS A 29 -7.17 5.74 10.83
N ARG A 30 -7.49 5.11 9.68
CA ARG A 30 -7.66 3.65 9.58
C ARG A 30 -6.39 2.90 9.96
N ILE A 31 -5.25 3.28 9.38
CA ILE A 31 -3.94 2.66 9.66
C ILE A 31 -3.57 2.81 11.14
N SER A 32 -3.82 3.97 11.74
CA SER A 32 -3.55 4.21 13.18
C SER A 32 -4.29 3.23 14.10
N GLN A 33 -5.42 2.68 13.63
CA GLN A 33 -6.22 1.73 14.38
C GLN A 33 -5.83 0.27 14.17
N ALA A 34 -4.97 -0.01 13.18
CA ALA A 34 -4.55 -1.35 12.83
C ALA A 34 -3.87 -2.06 14.02
N PRO A 35 -4.21 -3.34 14.29
CA PRO A 35 -3.62 -4.08 15.41
C PRO A 35 -2.10 -4.10 15.41
N HIS A 36 -1.49 -4.20 14.21
CA HIS A 36 -0.04 -4.14 14.07
C HIS A 36 0.53 -2.81 14.55
N VAL A 37 -0.02 -1.69 14.07
CA VAL A 37 0.41 -0.32 14.42
C VAL A 37 0.27 -0.06 15.91
N LYS A 38 -0.86 -0.47 16.51
CA LYS A 38 -1.08 -0.37 17.96
C LYS A 38 -0.07 -1.19 18.76
N ARG A 39 0.15 -2.45 18.38
CA ARG A 39 1.07 -3.36 19.08
C ARG A 39 2.52 -2.90 18.99
N THR A 40 2.95 -2.38 17.84
CA THR A 40 4.31 -1.85 17.64
C THR A 40 4.47 -0.41 18.13
N LYS A 41 3.38 0.24 18.57
CA LYS A 41 3.34 1.65 18.99
C LYS A 41 3.86 2.61 17.91
N PHE A 42 3.62 2.28 16.65
CA PHE A 42 3.97 3.15 15.53
C PHE A 42 3.20 4.46 15.60
N LYS A 43 3.93 5.56 15.50
CA LYS A 43 3.41 6.91 15.27
C LYS A 43 3.24 7.12 13.78
N MET A 44 2.44 8.13 13.40
CA MET A 44 2.20 8.46 11.99
C MET A 44 3.50 8.62 11.19
N ALA A 45 4.47 9.37 11.74
CA ALA A 45 5.77 9.60 11.11
C ALA A 45 6.62 8.34 10.90
N ASP A 46 6.29 7.23 11.57
CA ASP A 46 7.00 5.97 11.35
C ASP A 46 6.59 5.33 10.02
N TYR A 47 5.32 5.49 9.61
CA TYR A 47 4.74 4.80 8.45
C TYR A 47 4.23 5.70 7.31
N ALA A 48 4.14 7.00 7.54
CA ALA A 48 3.73 7.98 6.54
C ALA A 48 4.76 9.11 6.48
N GLU A 49 5.04 9.58 5.26
CA GLU A 49 5.96 10.68 4.97
C GLU A 49 5.28 11.68 4.03
N PRO A 50 5.71 12.96 3.99
CA PRO A 50 5.19 13.91 3.02
C PRO A 50 5.31 13.36 1.59
N ASP A 51 4.30 13.62 0.76
CA ASP A 51 4.32 13.19 -0.64
C ASP A 51 5.47 13.88 -1.39
N ALA A 52 6.50 13.12 -1.75
CA ALA A 52 7.68 13.64 -2.44
C ALA A 52 7.36 14.22 -3.82
N PHE A 53 6.23 13.83 -4.44
CA PHE A 53 5.81 14.33 -5.75
C PHE A 53 4.92 15.56 -5.67
N ASP A 54 4.39 15.85 -4.49
CA ASP A 54 3.51 16.99 -4.25
C ASP A 54 3.64 17.51 -2.80
N PRO A 55 4.83 18.02 -2.41
CA PRO A 55 5.09 18.42 -1.02
C PRO A 55 4.30 19.67 -0.60
N ALA A 56 3.81 20.47 -1.56
CA ALA A 56 3.10 21.72 -1.29
C ALA A 56 1.67 21.50 -0.76
N THR A 57 1.07 20.35 -1.04
CA THR A 57 -0.31 20.04 -0.62
C THR A 57 -0.43 19.60 0.84
N GLY A 58 0.68 19.28 1.51
CA GLY A 58 0.65 18.66 2.84
C GLY A 58 0.12 17.21 2.83
N ASN A 59 -0.03 16.62 1.64
CA ASN A 59 -0.41 15.22 1.48
C ASN A 59 0.72 14.29 1.97
N HIS A 60 0.33 13.10 2.38
CA HIS A 60 1.25 12.07 2.84
C HIS A 60 1.20 10.85 1.92
N ALA A 61 2.29 10.10 1.87
CA ALA A 61 2.39 8.80 1.24
C ALA A 61 2.86 7.76 2.27
N LEU A 62 2.55 6.48 2.03
CA LEU A 62 3.12 5.40 2.82
C LEU A 62 4.62 5.33 2.62
N ARG A 63 5.35 5.24 3.72
CA ARG A 63 6.81 5.15 3.72
C ARG A 63 7.28 3.82 3.14
N HIS A 64 8.35 3.89 2.36
CA HIS A 64 9.06 2.72 1.84
C HIS A 64 10.36 2.48 2.61
N VAL A 65 10.62 1.21 2.94
CA VAL A 65 11.84 0.75 3.63
C VAL A 65 12.35 -0.50 2.90
N ASN A 66 13.65 -0.57 2.63
CA ASN A 66 14.29 -1.72 1.95
C ASN A 66 13.64 -2.10 0.61
N GLY A 67 13.16 -1.11 -0.16
CA GLY A 67 12.61 -1.32 -1.50
C GLY A 67 11.13 -1.73 -1.57
N GLY A 68 10.39 -1.62 -0.47
CA GLY A 68 8.94 -1.79 -0.46
C GLY A 68 8.26 -1.03 0.68
N CYS A 69 6.95 -1.06 0.73
CA CYS A 69 6.15 -0.47 1.80
C CYS A 69 6.60 -1.00 3.17
N ILE A 70 6.67 -0.12 4.17
CA ILE A 70 7.04 -0.45 5.55
C ILE A 70 6.22 -1.61 6.18
N PHE A 71 4.98 -1.79 5.73
CA PHE A 71 4.09 -2.85 6.20
C PHE A 71 4.27 -4.19 5.47
N LEU A 72 5.17 -4.27 4.48
CA LEU A 72 5.54 -5.53 3.85
C LEU A 72 6.23 -6.44 4.88
N GLY A 73 5.71 -7.64 5.05
CA GLY A 73 6.34 -8.69 5.84
C GLY A 73 7.52 -9.29 5.09
N GLN A 74 8.59 -9.55 5.82
CA GLN A 74 9.77 -10.25 5.31
C GLN A 74 9.73 -11.70 5.83
N GLY A 75 10.22 -12.66 5.03
CA GLY A 75 10.50 -14.02 5.52
C GLY A 75 9.53 -15.13 5.09
N GLY A 76 9.04 -15.12 3.85
CA GLY A 76 8.26 -16.22 3.29
C GLY A 76 8.33 -16.28 1.76
N THR A 77 7.78 -17.34 1.16
CA THR A 77 7.60 -17.46 -0.30
C THR A 77 6.49 -16.53 -0.82
N GLU A 78 5.57 -16.11 0.04
CA GLU A 78 4.49 -15.15 -0.26
C GLU A 78 4.70 -13.81 0.46
N ALA A 79 4.27 -12.71 -0.16
CA ALA A 79 4.26 -11.40 0.48
C ALA A 79 3.10 -11.27 1.46
N THR A 80 3.39 -10.83 2.68
CA THR A 80 2.37 -10.53 3.69
C THR A 80 2.28 -9.04 3.94
N CYS A 81 1.08 -8.51 4.19
CA CYS A 81 0.89 -7.12 4.60
C CYS A 81 0.48 -7.10 6.07
N LYS A 82 1.28 -6.43 6.91
CA LYS A 82 1.06 -6.37 8.36
C LYS A 82 -0.21 -5.60 8.75
N ILE A 83 -0.81 -4.85 7.82
CA ILE A 83 -2.06 -4.09 7.99
C ILE A 83 -3.11 -4.50 6.95
N TYR A 84 -3.14 -5.76 6.51
CA TYR A 84 -3.97 -6.19 5.36
C TYR A 84 -5.46 -5.79 5.47
N GLU A 85 -6.06 -5.95 6.64
CA GLU A 85 -7.47 -5.59 6.89
C GLU A 85 -7.70 -4.08 7.00
N ASP A 86 -6.66 -3.31 7.30
CA ASP A 86 -6.68 -1.86 7.53
C ASP A 86 -6.02 -1.07 6.39
N ARG A 87 -5.74 -1.74 5.27
CA ARG A 87 -5.12 -1.15 4.07
C ARG A 87 -5.78 0.17 3.65
N PRO A 88 -5.00 1.13 3.13
CA PRO A 88 -5.53 2.31 2.44
C PRO A 88 -6.47 1.92 1.30
N GLU A 89 -7.32 2.85 0.91
CA GLU A 89 -8.28 2.65 -0.19
C GLU A 89 -7.59 2.21 -1.49
N ILE A 90 -6.54 2.91 -1.91
CA ILE A 90 -5.77 2.57 -3.13
C ILE A 90 -5.25 1.13 -3.08
N CYS A 91 -4.80 0.65 -1.92
CA CYS A 91 -4.31 -0.71 -1.75
C CYS A 91 -5.43 -1.77 -1.79
N ARG A 92 -6.69 -1.39 -1.52
CA ARG A 92 -7.87 -2.27 -1.64
C ARG A 92 -8.38 -2.32 -3.08
N LEU A 93 -8.29 -1.20 -3.79
CA LEU A 93 -8.71 -1.10 -5.19
C LEU A 93 -7.74 -1.83 -6.12
N TYR A 94 -6.48 -2.01 -5.73
CA TYR A 94 -5.50 -2.75 -6.51
C TYR A 94 -5.97 -4.17 -6.88
N PRO A 95 -5.85 -4.60 -8.16
CA PRO A 95 -5.17 -3.95 -9.29
C PRO A 95 -6.04 -3.02 -10.16
N PHE A 96 -7.27 -2.72 -9.74
CA PHE A 96 -8.29 -1.99 -10.49
C PHE A 96 -8.32 -0.50 -10.16
N ILE A 97 -7.20 0.19 -10.32
CA ILE A 97 -7.10 1.64 -10.04
C ILE A 97 -7.71 2.41 -11.24
N GLY A 98 -8.89 3.01 -11.06
CA GLY A 98 -9.66 3.67 -12.13
C GLY A 98 -10.53 2.70 -12.95
N ASP A 99 -10.75 3.00 -14.22
CA ASP A 99 -11.57 2.18 -15.15
C ASP A 99 -10.82 0.98 -15.74
N SER A 100 -9.52 0.83 -15.43
CA SER A 100 -8.65 -0.20 -16.01
C SER A 100 -8.03 -1.10 -14.93
N ALA A 101 -8.08 -2.41 -15.16
CA ALA A 101 -7.21 -3.35 -14.48
C ALA A 101 -5.80 -3.21 -15.08
N LEU A 102 -4.81 -2.77 -14.31
CA LEU A 102 -3.44 -2.79 -14.80
C LEU A 102 -2.91 -4.22 -14.68
N PRO A 103 -2.49 -4.87 -15.79
CA PRO A 103 -1.92 -6.20 -15.70
C PRO A 103 -0.65 -6.15 -14.86
N CYS A 104 -0.39 -7.22 -14.13
CA CYS A 104 0.75 -7.35 -13.23
C CYS A 104 2.10 -7.05 -13.93
N SER A 105 2.19 -7.28 -15.24
CA SER A 105 3.34 -6.99 -16.11
C SER A 105 3.49 -5.52 -16.50
N ALA A 106 2.42 -4.73 -16.47
CA ALA A 106 2.44 -3.29 -16.81
C ALA A 106 2.77 -2.41 -15.59
N LEU A 107 2.71 -2.98 -14.39
CA LEU A 107 3.03 -2.26 -13.16
C LEU A 107 4.55 -2.23 -12.98
N LYS A 108 5.17 -1.10 -13.38
CA LYS A 108 6.59 -0.83 -13.09
C LYS A 108 6.82 -0.96 -11.59
N THR A 109 7.50 -2.04 -11.21
CA THR A 109 7.95 -2.24 -9.84
C THR A 109 9.04 -1.22 -9.51
N TRP A 110 9.11 -0.76 -8.25
CA TRP A 110 10.27 -0.04 -7.77
C TRP A 110 11.54 -0.86 -8.08
N GLN A 111 12.38 -0.33 -8.96
CA GLN A 111 13.74 -0.78 -9.21
C GLN A 111 14.63 0.35 -8.71
N LYS A 112 15.45 0.09 -7.69
CA LYS A 112 16.57 0.99 -7.39
C LYS A 112 17.58 0.80 -8.51
N SER A 113 17.82 1.86 -9.27
CA SER A 113 19.15 2.14 -9.83
C SER A 113 20.16 2.33 -8.71
#